data_AF-A0A1X7KHE1-F1
#
_entry.id   AF-A0A1X7KHE1-F1
#
_cell.length_a   1.000
_cell.length_b   1.000
_cell.length_c   1.000
_cell.angle_alpha   90.00
_cell.angle_beta   90.00
_cell.angle_gamma   90.00
#
_symmetry.space_group_name_H-M   'P 1'
#
loop_
_entity.id
_entity.type
_entity.pdbx_description
1 polymer ?
#
loop_
_entity_poly.entity_id
_entity_poly.type
_entity_poly.pdbx_seq_one_letter_code
_entity_poly.pdbx_strand_id
1 'polypeptide(L)'
;MTMYTIDNLFCSWTRENVHDCIKAGIDINSLNEDGRNALFFCNHVDAVKAMIEAGIEINLTDRYGNNALFCNTNPKILELLIHSGINIQHKNNKGQSCLHTKRNDIKCAEILFNSGVDIHSIDNKGQTILYNLYFEDIFDYWIKKGCNINHTDHNGKSVLDLSVDNGKWHYKSNVGALIRHIDKIDSTPVLIRHITYNSLELIKFLKQNGVNFMLAEHCTVELYVKDMRSIFNEIKQHIEIKHTQFYNCRNEHIGIYTGIERVKWFIRNGIRMDDDILRQRSDSDKIFSYIAGREKKDLLKEMKPEFPRAPVRKRL
;
A
#
# COMPACT_ATOMS: atom_id res chain seq x y z
N MET A 1 37.14 16.21 29.28
CA MET A 1 35.67 16.24 29.13
C MET A 1 35.19 14.81 29.05
N THR A 2 34.49 14.33 30.07
CA THR A 2 33.93 12.96 30.09
C THR A 2 32.60 12.94 29.32
N MET A 3 32.20 11.81 28.74
CA MET A 3 30.87 11.63 28.09
C MET A 3 29.71 12.16 28.97
N TYR A 4 29.85 12.08 30.30
CA TYR A 4 28.95 12.66 31.30
C TYR A 4 28.62 14.15 31.12
N THR A 5 29.46 14.94 30.45
CA THR A 5 29.21 16.39 30.24
C THR A 5 28.36 16.69 29.00
N ILE A 6 28.49 15.92 27.92
CA ILE A 6 27.69 16.13 26.70
C ILE A 6 26.23 15.71 26.93
N ASP A 7 25.99 14.63 27.69
CA ASP A 7 24.65 14.14 28.02
C ASP A 7 23.75 15.17 28.70
N ASN A 8 24.34 16.17 29.39
CA ASN A 8 23.59 17.23 30.06
C ASN A 8 22.89 18.19 29.07
N LEU A 9 23.50 18.46 27.90
CA LEU A 9 22.87 19.33 26.91
C LEU A 9 21.66 18.62 26.26
N PHE A 10 21.81 17.34 25.93
CA PHE A 10 20.75 16.50 25.35
C PHE A 10 19.59 16.26 26.32
N CYS A 11 19.85 16.32 27.63
CA CYS A 11 18.86 16.18 28.69
C CYS A 11 18.39 17.53 29.28
N SER A 12 18.65 18.67 28.62
CA SER A 12 18.29 19.99 29.16
C SER A 12 16.77 20.23 29.18
N TRP A 13 16.26 20.71 30.31
CA TRP A 13 14.83 21.00 30.50
C TRP A 13 14.52 22.49 30.63
N THR A 14 15.50 23.29 31.07
CA THR A 14 15.34 24.72 31.30
C THR A 14 16.37 25.53 30.52
N ARG A 15 16.11 26.83 30.38
CA ARG A 15 17.08 27.80 29.86
C ARG A 15 18.37 27.81 30.69
N GLU A 16 18.26 27.68 32.01
CA GLU A 16 19.40 27.67 32.91
C GLU A 16 20.31 26.47 32.64
N ASN A 17 19.74 25.27 32.43
CA ASN A 17 20.53 24.08 32.07
C ASN A 17 21.32 24.29 30.77
N VAL A 18 20.69 24.89 29.75
CA VAL A 18 21.36 25.19 28.48
C VAL A 18 22.49 26.20 28.68
N HIS A 19 22.26 27.28 29.41
CA HIS A 19 23.28 28.28 29.71
C HIS A 19 24.45 27.71 30.53
N ASP A 20 24.17 26.86 31.52
CA ASP A 20 25.21 26.24 32.34
C ASP A 20 26.07 25.28 31.51
N CYS A 21 25.47 24.55 30.58
CA CYS A 21 26.21 23.72 29.63
C CYS A 21 27.16 24.56 28.77
N ILE A 22 26.67 25.67 28.21
CA ILE A 22 27.48 26.58 27.38
C ILE A 22 28.60 27.22 28.21
N LYS A 23 28.33 27.66 29.45
CA LYS A 23 29.33 28.19 30.39
C LYS A 23 30.40 27.16 30.75
N ALA A 24 30.03 25.88 30.82
CA ALA A 24 30.97 24.78 31.03
C ALA A 24 31.80 24.44 29.77
N GLY A 25 31.63 25.19 28.67
CA GLY A 25 32.38 25.02 27.42
C GLY A 25 31.83 23.94 26.49
N ILE A 26 30.60 23.47 26.71
CA ILE A 26 29.95 22.51 25.80
C ILE A 26 29.51 23.27 24.55
N ASP A 27 29.91 22.75 23.38
CA ASP A 27 29.43 23.24 22.09
C ASP A 27 27.94 22.94 21.94
N ILE A 28 27.12 23.96 21.68
CA ILE A 28 25.68 23.84 21.44
C ILE A 28 25.35 22.91 20.26
N ASN A 29 26.30 22.73 19.34
CA ASN A 29 26.20 21.87 18.17
C ASN A 29 26.83 20.49 18.36
N SER A 30 27.17 20.11 19.60
CA SER A 30 27.65 18.77 19.92
C SER A 30 26.72 17.70 19.36
N LEU A 31 27.30 16.67 18.74
CA LEU A 31 26.58 15.58 18.09
C LEU A 31 26.71 14.29 18.90
N ASN A 32 25.64 13.50 18.93
CA ASN A 32 25.70 12.12 19.39
C ASN A 32 26.19 11.17 18.27
N GLU A 33 26.27 9.87 18.55
CA GLU A 33 26.72 8.84 17.59
C GLU A 33 25.85 8.71 16.33
N ASP A 34 24.59 9.16 16.36
CA ASP A 34 23.68 9.18 15.22
C ASP A 34 23.79 10.49 14.39
N GLY A 35 24.71 11.39 14.75
CA GLY A 35 24.86 12.71 14.13
C GLY A 35 23.76 13.69 14.51
N ARG A 36 23.13 13.54 15.69
CA ARG A 36 22.05 14.41 16.18
C ARG A 36 22.57 15.41 17.20
N ASN A 37 22.12 16.65 17.11
CA ASN A 37 22.25 17.64 18.19
C ASN A 37 21.08 17.54 19.18
N ALA A 38 21.08 18.38 20.21
CA ALA A 38 20.10 18.33 21.29
C ALA A 38 18.64 18.59 20.86
N LEU A 39 18.40 19.28 19.74
CA LEU A 39 17.04 19.56 19.24
C LEU A 39 16.24 18.30 18.89
N PHE A 40 16.93 17.20 18.55
CA PHE A 40 16.27 15.94 18.17
C PHE A 40 15.55 15.26 19.35
N PHE A 41 15.92 15.61 20.58
CA PHE A 41 15.46 14.93 21.79
C PHE A 41 14.74 15.86 22.77
N CYS A 42 15.05 17.15 22.74
CA CYS A 42 14.53 18.09 23.73
C CYS A 42 13.00 18.25 23.61
N ASN A 43 12.28 17.91 24.68
CA ASN A 43 10.82 18.04 24.76
C ASN A 43 10.36 19.24 25.63
N HIS A 44 11.27 20.16 25.94
CA HIS A 44 11.01 21.31 26.80
C HIS A 44 11.15 22.63 26.03
N VAL A 45 10.03 23.35 25.89
CA VAL A 45 9.95 24.57 25.07
C VAL A 45 11.00 25.61 25.48
N ASP A 46 11.21 25.83 26.78
CA ASP A 46 12.15 26.87 27.26
C ASP A 46 13.61 26.50 26.99
N ALA A 47 13.96 25.22 27.07
CA ALA A 47 15.27 24.73 26.68
C ALA A 47 15.47 24.85 25.16
N VAL A 48 14.50 24.45 24.34
CA VAL A 48 14.58 24.61 22.87
C VAL A 48 14.75 26.08 22.48
N LYS A 49 14.00 27.01 23.10
CA LYS A 49 14.18 28.45 22.87
C LYS A 49 15.61 28.90 23.18
N ALA A 50 16.13 28.50 24.34
CA ALA A 50 17.50 28.84 24.74
C ALA A 50 18.55 28.24 23.79
N MET A 51 18.34 27.01 23.30
CA MET A 51 19.23 26.39 22.31
C MET A 51 19.23 27.17 20.97
N ILE A 52 18.06 27.60 20.50
CA ILE A 52 17.91 28.41 19.29
C ILE A 52 18.58 29.77 19.45
N GLU A 53 18.36 30.45 20.58
CA GLU A 53 19.01 31.73 20.91
C GLU A 53 20.54 31.59 21.01
N ALA A 54 21.02 30.43 21.45
CA ALA A 54 22.45 30.10 21.51
C ALA A 54 23.07 29.70 20.15
N GLY A 55 22.29 29.69 19.07
CA GLY A 55 22.80 29.40 17.72
C GLY A 55 22.97 27.91 17.41
N ILE A 56 22.11 27.05 17.95
CA ILE A 56 22.06 25.64 17.54
C ILE A 56 21.71 25.52 16.04
N GLU A 57 22.38 24.60 15.34
CA GLU A 57 22.14 24.30 13.93
C GLU A 57 20.77 23.62 13.78
N ILE A 58 19.79 24.39 13.31
CA ILE A 58 18.40 23.96 13.24
C ILE A 58 18.13 22.99 12.09
N ASN A 59 18.92 23.05 11.02
CA ASN A 59 18.73 22.25 9.81
C ASN A 59 19.61 21.00 9.76
N LEU A 60 20.23 20.65 10.88
CA LEU A 60 21.00 19.41 11.01
C LEU A 60 20.14 18.20 10.67
N THR A 61 20.74 17.23 9.98
CA THR A 61 20.13 15.93 9.69
C THR A 61 20.90 14.80 10.36
N ASP A 62 20.18 13.82 10.91
CA ASP A 62 20.77 12.59 11.45
C ASP A 62 21.22 11.63 10.36
N ARG A 63 21.80 10.48 10.74
CA ARG A 63 22.24 9.42 9.81
C ARG A 63 21.14 8.84 8.91
N TYR A 64 19.86 9.04 9.26
CA TYR A 64 18.71 8.62 8.46
C TYR A 64 18.19 9.76 7.56
N GLY A 65 18.87 10.90 7.57
CA GLY A 65 18.45 12.10 6.86
C GLY A 65 17.28 12.80 7.53
N ASN A 66 16.94 12.53 8.78
CA ASN A 66 15.85 13.22 9.46
C ASN A 66 16.36 14.55 10.03
N ASN A 67 15.60 15.63 9.91
CA ASN A 67 15.79 16.82 10.76
C ASN A 67 14.93 16.71 12.04
N ALA A 68 15.01 17.70 12.94
CA ALA A 68 14.33 17.66 14.23
C ALA A 68 12.79 17.52 14.16
N LEU A 69 12.12 17.91 13.05
CA LEU A 69 10.66 17.76 12.88
C LEU A 69 10.21 16.31 12.82
N PHE A 70 11.06 15.40 12.34
CA PHE A 70 10.72 13.98 12.22
C PHE A 70 10.61 13.31 13.59
N CYS A 71 11.41 13.76 14.55
CA CYS A 71 11.52 13.16 15.88
C CYS A 71 10.61 13.84 16.91
N ASN A 72 10.49 15.16 16.89
CA ASN A 72 9.72 15.91 17.89
C ASN A 72 8.22 15.57 17.85
N THR A 73 7.62 15.30 19.01
CA THR A 73 6.19 14.96 19.17
C THR A 73 5.41 16.04 19.91
N ASN A 74 6.05 17.17 20.23
CA ASN A 74 5.43 18.25 20.96
C ASN A 74 4.98 19.37 20.01
N PRO A 75 3.66 19.61 19.90
CA PRO A 75 3.08 20.66 19.07
C PRO A 75 3.75 22.03 19.22
N LYS A 76 4.01 22.47 20.45
CA LYS A 76 4.61 23.79 20.72
C LYS A 76 6.06 23.87 20.25
N ILE A 77 6.78 22.75 20.30
CA ILE A 77 8.17 22.68 19.83
C ILE A 77 8.20 22.63 18.31
N LEU A 78 7.29 21.89 17.66
CA LEU A 78 7.14 21.93 16.21
C LEU A 78 6.87 23.35 15.72
N GLU A 79 5.89 24.05 16.30
CA GLU A 79 5.62 25.46 16.00
C GLU A 79 6.88 26.31 16.16
N LEU A 80 7.59 26.19 17.27
CA LEU A 80 8.82 26.95 17.53
C LEU A 80 9.90 26.69 16.48
N LEU A 81 10.16 25.42 16.14
CA LEU A 81 11.16 25.05 15.13
C LEU A 81 10.79 25.60 13.74
N ILE A 82 9.51 25.51 13.36
CA ILE A 82 8.98 26.04 12.10
C ILE A 82 9.18 27.56 12.02
N HIS A 83 8.79 28.30 13.06
CA HIS A 83 9.00 29.75 13.12
C HIS A 83 10.48 30.16 13.13
N SER A 84 11.36 29.24 13.57
CA SER A 84 12.81 29.47 13.63
C SER A 84 13.53 29.06 12.35
N GLY A 85 12.81 28.71 11.28
CA GLY A 85 13.40 28.49 9.96
C GLY A 85 13.94 27.08 9.69
N ILE A 86 13.46 26.08 10.42
CA ILE A 86 13.73 24.68 10.06
C ILE A 86 13.15 24.37 8.68
N ASN A 87 13.86 23.58 7.87
CA ASN A 87 13.40 23.19 6.54
C ASN A 87 12.22 22.21 6.64
N ILE A 88 11.01 22.75 6.47
CA ILE A 88 9.76 21.98 6.54
C ILE A 88 9.55 21.06 5.32
N GLN A 89 10.21 21.33 4.18
CA GLN A 89 10.10 20.50 2.97
C GLN A 89 11.19 19.43 2.88
N HIS A 90 11.97 19.25 3.95
CA HIS A 90 13.04 18.27 4.00
C HIS A 90 12.50 16.84 3.81
N LYS A 91 13.27 16.03 3.07
CA LYS A 91 13.00 14.60 2.87
C LYS A 91 14.14 13.78 3.47
N ASN A 92 13.79 12.75 4.23
CA ASN A 92 14.77 11.83 4.78
C ASN A 92 15.33 10.86 3.73
N ASN A 93 16.22 9.95 4.13
CA ASN A 93 16.85 8.99 3.21
C ASN A 93 15.86 8.01 2.53
N LYS A 94 14.61 7.94 3.02
CA LYS A 94 13.51 7.18 2.40
C LYS A 94 12.63 8.05 1.49
N GLY A 95 12.98 9.31 1.28
CA GLY A 95 12.18 10.29 0.52
C GLY A 95 10.98 10.81 1.30
N GLN A 96 10.83 10.45 2.57
CA GLN A 96 9.65 10.81 3.37
C GLN A 96 9.78 12.24 3.87
N SER A 97 8.71 13.04 3.76
CA SER A 97 8.55 14.28 4.51
C SER A 97 8.25 13.99 5.99
N CYS A 98 8.37 15.00 6.87
CA CYS A 98 7.98 14.85 8.26
C CYS A 98 6.48 14.51 8.43
N LEU A 99 5.63 14.90 7.47
CA LEU A 99 4.21 14.54 7.50
C LEU A 99 3.99 13.02 7.36
N HIS A 100 4.82 12.32 6.58
CA HIS A 100 4.73 10.86 6.46
C HIS A 100 4.93 10.15 7.80
N THR A 101 5.82 10.66 8.65
CA THR A 101 6.12 10.07 9.95
C THR A 101 5.12 10.50 11.03
N LYS A 102 4.50 11.68 10.86
CA LYS A 102 3.51 12.25 11.80
C LYS A 102 2.05 12.00 11.42
N ARG A 103 1.75 11.37 10.29
CA ARG A 103 0.38 11.17 9.76
C ARG A 103 -0.65 10.58 10.74
N ASN A 104 -0.22 9.86 11.78
CA ASN A 104 -1.10 9.28 12.80
C ASN A 104 -1.31 10.21 14.03
N ASP A 105 -0.46 11.21 14.21
CA ASP A 105 -0.59 12.23 15.25
C ASP A 105 -1.24 13.47 14.61
N ILE A 106 -2.57 13.48 14.58
CA ILE A 106 -3.35 14.53 13.90
C ILE A 106 -2.97 15.92 14.39
N LYS A 107 -2.65 16.09 15.68
CA LYS A 107 -2.31 17.40 16.24
C LYS A 107 -0.98 17.93 15.66
N CYS A 108 0.06 17.10 15.65
CA CYS A 108 1.34 17.48 15.04
C CYS A 108 1.22 17.60 13.52
N ALA A 109 0.47 16.69 12.89
CA ALA A 109 0.27 16.69 11.44
C ALA A 109 -0.49 17.93 10.95
N GLU A 110 -1.45 18.44 11.73
CA GLU A 110 -2.15 19.70 11.43
C GLU A 110 -1.22 20.89 11.45
N ILE A 111 -0.33 20.98 12.44
CA ILE A 111 0.66 22.06 12.50
C ILE A 111 1.55 22.04 11.27
N LEU A 112 2.06 20.86 10.90
CA LEU A 112 2.92 20.69 9.72
C LEU A 112 2.18 21.05 8.43
N PHE A 113 0.97 20.52 8.24
CA PHE A 113 0.15 20.81 7.06
C PHE A 113 -0.20 22.30 6.96
N ASN A 114 -0.67 22.92 8.05
CA ASN A 114 -1.02 24.35 8.07
C ASN A 114 0.20 25.26 7.88
N SER A 115 1.41 24.76 8.17
CA SER A 115 2.67 25.47 7.93
C SER A 115 3.17 25.32 6.48
N GLY A 116 2.45 24.59 5.63
CA GLY A 116 2.76 24.44 4.21
C GLY A 116 3.56 23.19 3.83
N VAL A 117 3.70 22.21 4.71
CA VAL A 117 4.27 20.90 4.34
C VAL A 117 3.39 20.24 3.28
N ASP A 118 4.01 19.78 2.19
CA ASP A 118 3.28 19.21 1.06
C ASP A 118 2.59 17.87 1.42
N ILE A 119 1.26 17.91 1.43
CA ILE A 119 0.39 16.75 1.65
C ILE A 119 0.44 15.71 0.51
N HIS A 120 0.85 16.15 -0.69
CA HIS A 120 1.01 15.31 -1.88
C HIS A 120 2.42 14.77 -2.04
N SER A 121 3.31 15.05 -1.08
CA SER A 121 4.67 14.54 -1.11
C SER A 121 4.66 13.00 -1.20
N ILE A 122 5.57 12.48 -2.02
CA ILE A 122 5.82 11.04 -2.17
C ILE A 122 7.19 10.66 -1.63
N ASP A 123 7.28 9.46 -1.07
CA ASP A 123 8.53 8.83 -0.67
C ASP A 123 9.27 8.18 -1.86
N ASN A 124 10.42 7.53 -1.61
CA ASN A 124 11.23 6.91 -2.66
C ASN A 124 10.53 5.73 -3.37
N LYS A 125 9.47 5.16 -2.78
CA LYS A 125 8.63 4.15 -3.42
C LYS A 125 7.49 4.78 -4.22
N GLY A 126 7.37 6.10 -4.23
CA GLY A 126 6.26 6.82 -4.83
C GLY A 126 5.02 6.81 -3.95
N GLN A 127 5.13 6.54 -2.64
CA GLN A 127 3.98 6.41 -1.75
C GLN A 127 3.67 7.75 -1.08
N THR A 128 2.38 8.13 -1.07
CA THR A 128 1.86 9.26 -0.29
C THR A 128 1.60 8.85 1.16
N ILE A 129 1.18 9.80 2.00
CA ILE A 129 0.81 9.53 3.40
C ILE A 129 -0.37 8.57 3.56
N LEU A 130 -1.16 8.31 2.51
CA LEU A 130 -2.28 7.36 2.58
C LEU A 130 -1.84 5.89 2.61
N TYR A 131 -0.60 5.59 2.17
CA TYR A 131 -0.11 4.21 2.11
C TYR A 131 0.16 3.63 3.49
N ASN A 132 -0.33 2.41 3.72
CA ASN A 132 -0.21 1.70 4.99
C ASN A 132 -0.74 2.56 6.16
N LEU A 133 -1.85 3.27 5.94
CA LEU A 133 -2.62 3.87 7.01
C LEU A 133 -3.50 2.81 7.64
N TYR A 134 -3.49 2.87 8.96
CA TYR A 134 -4.10 1.87 9.79
C TYR A 134 -5.53 2.31 10.16
N PHE A 135 -5.66 3.48 10.76
CA PHE A 135 -6.93 3.89 11.35
C PHE A 135 -7.86 4.51 10.32
N GLU A 136 -9.10 4.00 10.25
CA GLU A 136 -10.14 4.47 9.33
C GLU A 136 -10.39 5.97 9.48
N ASP A 137 -10.51 6.47 10.71
CA ASP A 137 -10.72 7.89 10.99
C ASP A 137 -9.57 8.77 10.47
N ILE A 138 -8.33 8.28 10.55
CA ILE A 138 -7.14 8.99 10.08
C ILE A 138 -7.08 8.98 8.56
N PHE A 139 -7.42 7.86 7.93
CA PHE A 139 -7.53 7.78 6.47
C PHE A 139 -8.57 8.77 5.96
N ASP A 140 -9.78 8.72 6.52
CA ASP A 140 -10.90 9.58 6.13
C ASP A 140 -10.58 11.07 6.37
N TYR A 141 -9.86 11.37 7.46
CA TYR A 141 -9.33 12.71 7.72
C TYR A 141 -8.42 13.19 6.59
N TRP A 142 -7.44 12.39 6.15
CA TRP A 142 -6.51 12.76 5.09
C TRP A 142 -7.19 12.89 3.73
N ILE A 143 -8.19 12.06 3.44
CA ILE A 143 -9.05 12.23 2.27
C ILE A 143 -9.79 13.57 2.32
N LYS A 144 -10.36 13.94 3.47
CA LYS A 144 -11.02 15.24 3.66
C LYS A 144 -10.07 16.43 3.49
N LYS A 145 -8.79 16.25 3.80
CA LYS A 145 -7.72 17.26 3.57
C LYS A 145 -7.24 17.31 2.12
N GLY A 146 -7.75 16.46 1.24
CA GLY A 146 -7.48 16.49 -0.20
C GLY A 146 -6.43 15.49 -0.68
N CYS A 147 -6.05 14.50 0.13
CA CYS A 147 -5.17 13.43 -0.35
C CYS A 147 -5.81 12.67 -1.51
N ASN A 148 -5.01 12.34 -2.53
CA ASN A 148 -5.46 11.58 -3.68
C ASN A 148 -5.58 10.09 -3.36
N ILE A 149 -6.81 9.59 -3.28
CA ILE A 149 -7.12 8.17 -3.03
C ILE A 149 -6.77 7.26 -4.23
N ASN A 150 -6.64 7.83 -5.43
CA ASN A 150 -6.33 7.12 -6.68
C ASN A 150 -4.83 7.10 -6.99
N HIS A 151 -3.99 7.60 -6.09
CA HIS A 151 -2.55 7.62 -6.28
C HIS A 151 -1.99 6.21 -6.44
N THR A 152 -1.03 6.05 -7.36
CA THR A 152 -0.28 4.81 -7.57
C THR A 152 1.20 5.03 -7.29
N ASP A 153 1.82 4.04 -6.65
CA ASP A 153 3.24 4.09 -6.31
C ASP A 153 4.09 3.72 -7.54
N HIS A 154 5.43 3.72 -7.40
CA HIS A 154 6.33 3.42 -8.51
C HIS A 154 6.19 1.98 -9.06
N ASN A 155 5.53 1.08 -8.32
CA ASN A 155 5.20 -0.28 -8.78
C ASN A 155 3.78 -0.38 -9.34
N GLY A 156 3.09 0.76 -9.53
CA GLY A 156 1.69 0.80 -9.96
C GLY A 156 0.71 0.34 -8.87
N LYS A 157 1.13 0.21 -7.60
CA LYS A 157 0.24 -0.19 -6.52
C LYS A 157 -0.62 1.00 -6.09
N SER A 158 -1.95 0.90 -6.19
CA SER A 158 -2.87 1.93 -5.68
C SER A 158 -2.96 1.92 -4.15
N VAL A 159 -3.31 3.07 -3.55
CA VAL A 159 -3.65 3.19 -2.11
C VAL A 159 -4.71 2.14 -1.70
N LEU A 160 -5.68 1.86 -2.58
CA LEU A 160 -6.79 0.96 -2.32
C LEU A 160 -6.58 -0.47 -2.85
N ASP A 161 -5.36 -0.83 -3.24
CA ASP A 161 -5.07 -2.18 -3.72
C ASP A 161 -5.47 -3.25 -2.70
N LEU A 162 -6.29 -4.21 -3.13
CA LEU A 162 -6.89 -5.23 -2.28
C LEU A 162 -5.97 -6.45 -2.21
N SER A 163 -4.95 -6.35 -1.35
CA SER A 163 -3.92 -7.36 -1.11
C SER A 163 -3.84 -7.76 0.36
N VAL A 164 -3.31 -8.96 0.63
CA VAL A 164 -3.05 -9.44 2.00
C VAL A 164 -1.58 -9.42 2.39
N ASP A 165 -0.69 -8.93 1.52
CA ASP A 165 0.77 -8.88 1.75
C ASP A 165 1.11 -8.01 2.98
N ASN A 166 0.29 -7.00 3.25
CA ASN A 166 0.39 -6.11 4.41
C ASN A 166 -0.52 -6.56 5.57
N GLY A 167 -1.03 -7.80 5.52
CA GLY A 167 -1.95 -8.39 6.48
C GLY A 167 -3.44 -8.30 6.10
N LYS A 168 -4.24 -9.25 6.57
CA LYS A 168 -5.70 -9.34 6.33
C LYS A 168 -6.47 -8.09 6.74
N TRP A 169 -5.98 -7.40 7.76
CA TRP A 169 -6.62 -6.20 8.25
C TRP A 169 -6.45 -5.02 7.28
N HIS A 170 -5.34 -4.94 6.54
CA HIS A 170 -5.16 -3.93 5.50
C HIS A 170 -6.16 -4.13 4.35
N TYR A 171 -6.39 -5.38 3.94
CA TYR A 171 -7.47 -5.71 3.00
C TYR A 171 -8.82 -5.19 3.49
N LYS A 172 -9.19 -5.49 4.75
CA LYS A 172 -10.46 -5.05 5.33
C LYS A 172 -10.58 -3.52 5.36
N SER A 173 -9.52 -2.84 5.77
CA SER A 173 -9.47 -1.36 5.82
C SER A 173 -9.64 -0.75 4.43
N ASN A 174 -8.93 -1.26 3.42
CA ASN A 174 -9.05 -0.78 2.04
C ASN A 174 -10.43 -1.04 1.45
N VAL A 175 -11.07 -2.19 1.74
CA VAL A 175 -12.47 -2.44 1.35
C VAL A 175 -13.41 -1.41 2.00
N GLY A 176 -13.22 -1.12 3.29
CA GLY A 176 -14.01 -0.10 4.00
C GLY A 176 -13.83 1.30 3.39
N ALA A 177 -12.59 1.71 3.17
CA ALA A 177 -12.25 2.99 2.55
C ALA A 177 -12.83 3.12 1.13
N LEU A 178 -12.72 2.06 0.32
CA LEU A 178 -13.29 1.99 -1.03
C LEU A 178 -14.81 2.18 -1.03
N ILE A 179 -15.51 1.55 -0.08
CA ILE A 179 -16.96 1.68 0.06
C ILE A 179 -17.35 3.10 0.52
N ARG A 180 -16.64 3.66 1.51
CA ARG A 180 -16.95 4.98 2.08
C ARG A 180 -16.68 6.15 1.11
N HIS A 181 -15.62 6.04 0.31
CA HIS A 181 -15.17 7.10 -0.61
C HIS A 181 -15.36 6.72 -2.08
N ILE A 182 -16.37 5.92 -2.38
CA ILE A 182 -16.62 5.43 -3.74
C ILE A 182 -16.81 6.58 -4.75
N ASP A 183 -17.35 7.72 -4.30
CA ASP A 183 -17.53 8.94 -5.08
C ASP A 183 -16.21 9.60 -5.51
N LYS A 184 -15.10 9.25 -4.85
CA LYS A 184 -13.76 9.80 -5.10
C LYS A 184 -12.89 8.90 -5.96
N ILE A 185 -13.38 7.70 -6.30
CA ILE A 185 -12.67 6.76 -7.17
C ILE A 185 -12.83 7.23 -8.60
N ASP A 186 -11.71 7.47 -9.27
CA ASP A 186 -11.69 7.84 -10.68
C ASP A 186 -11.67 6.60 -11.58
N SER A 187 -11.22 6.76 -12.83
CA SER A 187 -11.12 5.66 -13.78
C SER A 187 -9.95 4.70 -13.51
N THR A 188 -9.09 4.99 -12.54
CA THR A 188 -7.97 4.12 -12.12
C THR A 188 -8.54 2.79 -11.62
N PRO A 189 -8.15 1.65 -12.23
CA PRO A 189 -8.69 0.36 -11.83
C PRO A 189 -8.35 0.03 -10.36
N VAL A 190 -9.36 -0.34 -9.57
CA VAL A 190 -9.13 -1.01 -8.28
C VAL A 190 -8.62 -2.42 -8.56
N LEU A 191 -7.41 -2.71 -8.10
CA LEU A 191 -6.74 -3.96 -8.42
C LEU A 191 -6.92 -5.00 -7.30
N ILE A 192 -7.66 -6.06 -7.61
CA ILE A 192 -7.97 -7.16 -6.69
C ILE A 192 -6.87 -8.23 -6.78
N ARG A 193 -6.06 -8.34 -5.72
CA ARG A 193 -4.99 -9.36 -5.58
C ARG A 193 -5.35 -10.50 -4.65
N HIS A 194 -6.49 -10.40 -3.97
CA HIS A 194 -6.94 -11.42 -3.03
C HIS A 194 -8.44 -11.64 -3.13
N ILE A 195 -8.85 -12.89 -3.32
CA ILE A 195 -10.24 -13.33 -3.37
C ILE A 195 -10.57 -14.14 -2.12
N THR A 196 -11.64 -13.74 -1.46
CA THR A 196 -12.27 -14.39 -0.31
C THR A 196 -13.74 -14.68 -0.63
N TYR A 197 -14.46 -15.31 0.29
CA TYR A 197 -15.92 -15.45 0.19
C TYR A 197 -16.65 -14.11 0.05
N ASN A 198 -16.15 -13.05 0.70
CA ASN A 198 -16.76 -11.72 0.68
C ASN A 198 -16.41 -10.92 -0.58
N SER A 199 -15.42 -11.35 -1.36
CA SER A 199 -15.01 -10.63 -2.57
C SER A 199 -16.11 -10.60 -3.63
N LEU A 200 -17.01 -11.58 -3.64
CA LEU A 200 -18.14 -11.63 -4.56
C LEU A 200 -19.12 -10.47 -4.33
N GLU A 201 -19.48 -10.21 -3.07
CA GLU A 201 -20.38 -9.10 -2.71
C GLU A 201 -19.74 -7.77 -3.08
N LEU A 202 -18.44 -7.62 -2.79
CA LEU A 202 -17.68 -6.45 -3.19
C LEU A 202 -17.64 -6.26 -4.70
N ILE A 203 -17.33 -7.29 -5.49
CA ILE A 203 -17.29 -7.23 -6.95
C ILE A 203 -18.65 -6.80 -7.53
N LYS A 204 -19.75 -7.34 -6.99
CA LYS A 204 -21.11 -6.94 -7.39
C LYS A 204 -21.37 -5.47 -7.07
N PHE A 205 -21.01 -5.05 -5.86
CA PHE A 205 -21.17 -3.66 -5.43
C PHE A 205 -20.36 -2.70 -6.30
N LEU A 206 -19.09 -2.99 -6.59
CA LEU A 206 -18.25 -2.17 -7.46
C LEU A 206 -18.83 -2.07 -8.88
N LYS A 207 -19.30 -3.20 -9.43
CA LYS A 207 -19.94 -3.23 -10.76
C LYS A 207 -21.23 -2.41 -10.79
N GLN A 208 -22.05 -2.48 -9.76
CA GLN A 208 -23.31 -1.70 -9.65
C GLN A 208 -23.05 -0.20 -9.58
N ASN A 209 -21.94 0.22 -8.97
CA ASN A 209 -21.54 1.62 -8.86
C ASN A 209 -20.65 2.11 -10.01
N GLY A 210 -20.41 1.28 -11.04
CA GLY A 210 -19.62 1.68 -12.20
C GLY A 210 -18.13 1.93 -11.92
N VAL A 211 -17.61 1.42 -10.80
CA VAL A 211 -16.18 1.52 -10.48
C VAL A 211 -15.39 0.66 -11.45
N ASN A 212 -14.25 1.16 -11.94
CA ASN A 212 -13.32 0.35 -12.73
C ASN A 212 -12.52 -0.56 -11.80
N PHE A 213 -12.54 -1.88 -12.04
CA PHE A 213 -11.77 -2.83 -11.24
C PHE A 213 -11.36 -4.04 -12.08
N MET A 214 -10.25 -4.67 -11.70
CA MET A 214 -9.72 -5.86 -12.38
C MET A 214 -9.01 -6.78 -11.40
N LEU A 215 -8.83 -8.05 -11.80
CA LEU A 215 -7.96 -8.97 -11.07
C LEU A 215 -6.50 -8.72 -11.49
N ALA A 216 -5.59 -8.79 -10.53
CA ALA A 216 -4.16 -8.83 -10.84
C ALA A 216 -3.78 -10.10 -11.59
N GLU A 217 -2.65 -10.09 -12.29
CA GLU A 217 -2.10 -11.29 -12.93
C GLU A 217 -1.78 -12.37 -11.89
N HIS A 218 -1.25 -11.99 -10.73
CA HIS A 218 -1.09 -12.87 -9.57
C HIS A 218 -2.18 -12.55 -8.55
N CYS A 219 -3.10 -13.50 -8.34
CA CYS A 219 -4.21 -13.35 -7.41
C CYS A 219 -4.24 -14.51 -6.41
N THR A 220 -4.26 -14.20 -5.12
CA THR A 220 -4.40 -15.21 -4.07
C THR A 220 -5.87 -15.51 -3.78
N VAL A 221 -6.19 -16.75 -3.41
CA VAL A 221 -7.54 -17.22 -3.07
C VAL A 221 -7.55 -17.84 -1.68
N GLU A 222 -8.41 -17.33 -0.81
CA GLU A 222 -8.72 -17.93 0.49
C GLU A 222 -10.07 -18.63 0.43
N LEU A 223 -10.13 -19.74 -0.32
CA LEU A 223 -11.35 -20.51 -0.58
C LEU A 223 -11.12 -22.02 -0.34
N TYR A 224 -12.13 -22.72 0.16
CA TYR A 224 -12.09 -24.19 0.15
C TYR A 224 -12.21 -24.72 -1.28
N VAL A 225 -11.40 -25.74 -1.60
CA VAL A 225 -11.35 -26.37 -2.93
C VAL A 225 -12.72 -26.91 -3.40
N LYS A 226 -13.60 -27.31 -2.48
CA LYS A 226 -14.98 -27.72 -2.79
C LYS A 226 -15.86 -26.57 -3.32
N ASP A 227 -15.61 -25.35 -2.88
CA ASP A 227 -16.46 -24.19 -3.17
C ASP A 227 -15.97 -23.38 -4.38
N MET A 228 -14.69 -23.52 -4.74
CA MET A 228 -14.06 -22.80 -5.86
C MET A 228 -14.90 -22.81 -7.14
N ARG A 229 -15.44 -23.98 -7.53
CA ARG A 229 -16.24 -24.08 -8.76
C ARG A 229 -17.45 -23.15 -8.74
N SER A 230 -18.15 -23.03 -7.62
CA SER A 230 -19.32 -22.16 -7.49
C SER A 230 -18.90 -20.69 -7.53
N ILE A 231 -17.89 -20.33 -6.75
CA ILE A 231 -17.44 -18.94 -6.58
C ILE A 231 -16.83 -18.40 -7.89
N PHE A 232 -15.95 -19.16 -8.54
CA PHE A 232 -15.37 -18.75 -9.83
C PHE A 232 -16.43 -18.65 -10.94
N ASN A 233 -17.45 -19.51 -10.92
CA ASN A 233 -18.57 -19.41 -11.85
C ASN A 233 -19.38 -18.11 -11.69
N GLU A 234 -19.39 -17.55 -10.50
CA GLU A 234 -20.09 -16.31 -10.20
C GLU A 234 -19.21 -15.10 -10.49
N ILE A 235 -17.97 -15.10 -10.00
CA ILE A 235 -16.98 -14.04 -10.25
C ILE A 235 -16.83 -13.76 -11.74
N LYS A 236 -16.72 -14.81 -12.58
CA LYS A 236 -16.57 -14.66 -14.05
C LYS A 236 -17.74 -13.96 -14.75
N GLN A 237 -18.91 -13.84 -14.11
CA GLN A 237 -20.06 -13.10 -14.64
C GLN A 237 -19.92 -11.58 -14.43
N HIS A 238 -19.02 -11.19 -13.52
CA HIS A 238 -18.84 -9.81 -13.10
C HIS A 238 -17.49 -9.23 -13.51
N ILE A 239 -16.44 -10.06 -13.61
CA ILE A 239 -15.08 -9.63 -13.91
C ILE A 239 -14.35 -10.61 -14.84
N GLU A 240 -13.44 -10.10 -15.66
CA GLU A 240 -12.56 -10.91 -16.49
C GLU A 240 -11.48 -11.61 -15.64
N ILE A 241 -11.31 -12.92 -15.86
CA ILE A 241 -10.38 -13.75 -15.07
C ILE A 241 -9.34 -14.49 -15.93
N LYS A 242 -9.39 -14.31 -17.25
CA LYS A 242 -8.61 -15.13 -18.20
C LYS A 242 -7.10 -14.90 -18.13
N HIS A 243 -6.68 -13.71 -17.68
CA HIS A 243 -5.27 -13.33 -17.57
C HIS A 243 -4.68 -13.62 -16.19
N THR A 244 -5.52 -13.97 -15.22
CA THR A 244 -5.13 -14.15 -13.82
C THR A 244 -4.72 -15.59 -13.54
N GLN A 245 -3.55 -15.73 -12.93
CA GLN A 245 -3.10 -16.92 -12.24
C GLN A 245 -3.53 -16.86 -10.77
N PHE A 246 -4.00 -17.99 -10.26
CA PHE A 246 -4.54 -18.08 -8.91
C PHE A 246 -3.64 -18.92 -8.01
N TYR A 247 -3.45 -18.48 -6.77
CA TYR A 247 -2.59 -19.12 -5.77
C TYR A 247 -3.29 -19.22 -4.42
N ASN A 248 -2.97 -20.19 -3.58
CA ASN A 248 -3.43 -20.17 -2.19
C ASN A 248 -2.60 -19.18 -1.34
N CYS A 249 -2.96 -19.02 -0.07
CA CYS A 249 -2.23 -18.14 0.86
C CYS A 249 -0.79 -18.62 1.20
N ARG A 250 -0.38 -19.80 0.74
CA ARG A 250 1.00 -20.32 0.83
C ARG A 250 1.78 -20.12 -0.48
N ASN A 251 1.21 -19.34 -1.42
CA ASN A 251 1.77 -19.08 -2.74
C ASN A 251 1.91 -20.34 -3.62
N GLU A 252 1.11 -21.38 -3.37
CA GLU A 252 1.02 -22.54 -4.26
C GLU A 252 -0.05 -22.29 -5.32
N HIS A 253 0.28 -22.51 -6.59
CA HIS A 253 -0.66 -22.31 -7.70
C HIS A 253 -1.86 -23.29 -7.62
N ILE A 254 -3.06 -22.84 -7.99
CA ILE A 254 -4.29 -23.66 -7.92
C ILE A 254 -4.20 -24.97 -8.70
N GLY A 255 -3.38 -24.97 -9.75
CA GLY A 255 -3.10 -26.15 -10.55
C GLY A 255 -2.35 -27.26 -9.79
N ILE A 256 -1.71 -26.99 -8.65
CA ILE A 256 -0.92 -27.98 -7.88
C ILE A 256 -1.82 -28.74 -6.90
N TYR A 257 -2.51 -28.00 -6.03
CA TYR A 257 -3.21 -28.59 -4.88
C TYR A 257 -4.66 -28.99 -5.19
N THR A 258 -5.15 -28.72 -6.41
CA THR A 258 -6.47 -29.18 -6.84
C THR A 258 -6.37 -30.51 -7.61
N GLY A 259 -7.41 -31.34 -7.48
CA GLY A 259 -7.48 -32.61 -8.21
C GLY A 259 -7.70 -32.41 -9.71
N ILE A 260 -7.31 -33.40 -10.52
CA ILE A 260 -7.33 -33.35 -11.99
C ILE A 260 -8.65 -32.85 -12.60
N GLU A 261 -9.79 -33.28 -12.05
CA GLU A 261 -11.10 -32.87 -12.58
C GLU A 261 -11.39 -31.37 -12.37
N ARG A 262 -10.81 -30.76 -11.33
CA ARG A 262 -10.87 -29.30 -11.13
C ARG A 262 -9.90 -28.57 -12.06
N VAL A 263 -8.71 -29.10 -12.28
CA VAL A 263 -7.76 -28.55 -13.26
C VAL A 263 -8.38 -28.52 -14.66
N LYS A 264 -8.94 -29.65 -15.11
CA LYS A 264 -9.72 -29.72 -16.37
C LYS A 264 -10.88 -28.71 -16.37
N TRP A 265 -11.54 -28.53 -15.23
CA TRP A 265 -12.60 -27.53 -15.08
C TRP A 265 -12.10 -26.09 -15.20
N PHE A 266 -10.94 -25.75 -14.66
CA PHE A 266 -10.35 -24.41 -14.80
C PHE A 266 -10.01 -24.13 -16.27
N ILE A 267 -9.30 -25.06 -16.91
CA ILE A 267 -8.90 -24.98 -18.33
C ILE A 267 -10.14 -24.83 -19.25
N ARG A 268 -11.19 -25.61 -19.01
CA ARG A 268 -12.42 -25.54 -19.83
C ARG A 268 -13.22 -24.24 -19.66
N ASN A 269 -12.99 -23.52 -18.56
CA ASN A 269 -13.64 -22.24 -18.27
C ASN A 269 -12.71 -21.04 -18.52
N GLY A 270 -11.57 -21.25 -19.20
CA GLY A 270 -10.67 -20.15 -19.58
C GLY A 270 -9.90 -19.54 -18.42
N ILE A 271 -9.76 -20.26 -17.30
CA ILE A 271 -8.90 -19.85 -16.19
C ILE A 271 -7.49 -20.32 -16.52
N ARG A 272 -6.55 -19.37 -16.55
CA ARG A 272 -5.15 -19.61 -16.90
C ARG A 272 -4.53 -20.60 -15.92
N MET A 273 -3.92 -21.64 -16.46
CA MET A 273 -3.06 -22.54 -15.72
C MET A 273 -1.64 -22.39 -16.26
N ASP A 274 -0.66 -22.43 -15.37
CA ASP A 274 0.76 -22.41 -15.76
C ASP A 274 1.21 -23.81 -16.21
N ASP A 275 1.68 -23.93 -17.45
CA ASP A 275 2.06 -25.21 -18.06
C ASP A 275 3.27 -25.84 -17.36
N ASP A 276 4.25 -25.05 -16.93
CA ASP A 276 5.43 -25.56 -16.24
C ASP A 276 5.04 -26.13 -14.88
N ILE A 277 4.08 -25.51 -14.21
CA ILE A 277 3.48 -26.03 -12.98
C ILE A 277 2.70 -27.33 -13.25
N LEU A 278 1.92 -27.40 -14.33
CA LEU A 278 1.17 -28.61 -14.67
C LEU A 278 2.07 -29.79 -15.06
N ARG A 279 3.26 -29.54 -15.61
CA ARG A 279 4.28 -30.57 -15.94
C ARG A 279 4.85 -31.27 -14.70
N GLN A 280 4.86 -30.60 -13.55
CA GLN A 280 5.39 -31.15 -12.31
C GLN A 280 4.43 -32.14 -11.63
N ARG A 281 3.20 -32.26 -12.12
CA ARG A 281 2.19 -33.15 -11.53
C ARG A 281 2.38 -34.61 -11.97
N SER A 282 2.07 -35.55 -11.08
CA SER A 282 2.08 -36.98 -11.41
C SER A 282 1.04 -37.40 -12.46
N ASP A 283 0.00 -36.59 -12.68
CA ASP A 283 -1.08 -36.82 -13.65
C ASP A 283 -0.99 -35.90 -14.87
N SER A 284 0.19 -35.31 -15.13
CA SER A 284 0.43 -34.34 -16.20
C SER A 284 0.00 -34.83 -17.59
N ASP A 285 0.36 -36.07 -17.96
CA ASP A 285 0.01 -36.65 -19.26
C ASP A 285 -1.49 -36.61 -19.55
N LYS A 286 -2.32 -36.85 -18.51
CA LYS A 286 -3.79 -36.83 -18.63
C LYS A 286 -4.31 -35.41 -18.80
N ILE A 287 -3.66 -34.42 -18.21
CA ILE A 287 -4.02 -33.00 -18.33
C ILE A 287 -3.66 -32.48 -19.73
N PHE A 288 -2.44 -32.73 -20.21
CA PHE A 288 -2.02 -32.29 -21.54
C PHE A 288 -2.77 -33.03 -22.66
N SER A 289 -3.09 -34.31 -22.48
CA SER A 289 -4.00 -35.03 -23.39
C SER A 289 -5.40 -34.38 -23.46
N TYR A 290 -5.90 -33.86 -22.34
CA TYR A 290 -7.17 -33.14 -22.29
C TYR A 290 -7.09 -31.78 -23.01
N ILE A 291 -6.00 -31.03 -22.82
CA ILE A 291 -5.75 -29.74 -23.48
C ILE A 291 -5.69 -29.94 -25.00
N ALA A 292 -4.85 -30.86 -25.48
CA ALA A 292 -4.73 -31.15 -26.92
C ALA A 292 -6.08 -31.60 -27.53
N GLY A 293 -6.86 -32.40 -26.79
CA GLY A 293 -8.21 -32.79 -27.19
C GLY A 293 -9.19 -31.62 -27.30
N ARG A 294 -9.03 -30.56 -26.50
CA ARG A 294 -9.83 -29.32 -26.57
C ARG A 294 -9.42 -28.46 -27.76
N GLU A 295 -8.12 -28.21 -27.92
CA GLU A 295 -7.57 -27.43 -29.03
C GLU A 295 -8.00 -28.02 -30.38
N LYS A 296 -7.89 -29.35 -30.52
CA LYS A 296 -8.40 -30.05 -31.71
C LYS A 296 -9.89 -29.81 -31.94
N LYS A 297 -10.71 -29.83 -30.89
CA LYS A 297 -12.16 -29.57 -31.02
C LYS A 297 -12.47 -28.13 -31.41
N ASP A 298 -11.71 -27.18 -30.90
CA ASP A 298 -11.92 -25.77 -31.16
C ASP A 298 -11.44 -25.42 -32.59
N LEU A 299 -10.30 -25.94 -33.05
CA LEU A 299 -9.88 -25.88 -34.45
C LEU A 299 -10.92 -26.47 -35.41
N LEU A 300 -11.48 -27.64 -35.08
CA LEU A 300 -12.52 -28.27 -35.90
C LEU A 300 -13.83 -27.47 -35.97
N LYS A 301 -14.13 -26.59 -34.99
CA LYS A 301 -15.29 -25.70 -35.06
C LYS A 301 -15.02 -24.54 -36.03
N GLU A 302 -13.84 -23.95 -35.98
CA GLU A 302 -13.43 -22.86 -36.87
C GLU A 302 -13.34 -23.31 -38.33
N MET A 303 -12.94 -24.56 -38.57
CA MET A 303 -12.82 -25.14 -39.91
C MET A 303 -14.16 -25.53 -40.56
N LYS A 304 -15.31 -25.47 -39.86
CA LYS A 304 -16.61 -25.80 -40.47
C LYS A 304 -17.14 -24.60 -41.27
N PRO A 305 -17.32 -24.69 -42.60
CA PRO A 305 -17.93 -23.62 -43.38
C PRO A 305 -19.40 -23.45 -42.99
N GLU A 306 -19.88 -22.21 -42.90
CA GLU A 306 -21.31 -21.90 -42.87
C GLU A 306 -21.93 -22.29 -44.23
N PHE A 307 -22.29 -23.56 -44.41
CA PHE A 307 -23.18 -23.92 -45.50
C PHE A 307 -24.61 -23.51 -45.11
N PRO A 308 -25.26 -22.58 -45.83
CA PRO A 308 -26.66 -22.26 -45.57
C PRO A 308 -27.46 -23.55 -45.77
N ARG A 309 -28.19 -23.97 -44.72
CA ARG A 309 -29.03 -25.17 -44.79
C ARG A 309 -29.99 -25.02 -45.97
N ALA A 310 -29.86 -25.91 -46.95
CA ALA A 310 -30.78 -25.95 -48.09
C ALA A 310 -32.23 -26.06 -47.59
N PRO A 311 -33.17 -25.32 -48.18
CA PRO A 311 -34.55 -25.26 -47.70
C PRO A 311 -35.17 -26.66 -47.76
N VAL A 312 -35.65 -27.12 -46.60
CA VAL A 312 -36.37 -28.38 -46.48
C VAL A 312 -37.67 -28.26 -47.29
N ARG A 313 -37.76 -28.97 -48.42
CA ARG A 313 -39.01 -29.08 -49.18
C ARG A 313 -40.06 -29.73 -48.29
N LYS A 314 -41.05 -28.96 -47.84
CA LYS A 314 -42.30 -29.51 -47.29
C LYS A 314 -42.98 -30.31 -48.40
N ARG A 315 -43.19 -31.61 -48.16
CA ARG A 315 -44.04 -32.43 -49.02
C ARG A 315 -45.48 -31.93 -48.84
N LEU A 316 -46.11 -31.56 -49.95
CA LEU A 316 -47.54 -31.25 -50.07
C LEU A 316 -48.36 -32.53 -49.94
#